data_AF-A0A1F6D0Z8-F1
#
_entry.id   AF-A0A1F6D0Z8-F1
#
_cell.length_a   1.000
_cell.length_b   1.000
_cell.length_c   1.000
_cell.angle_alpha   90.00
_cell.angle_beta   90.00
_cell.angle_gamma   90.00
#
_symmetry.space_group_name_H-M   'P 1'
#
loop_
_entity.id
_entity.type
_entity.pdbx_description
1 polymer ?
#
loop_
_entity_poly.entity_id
_entity_poly.type
_entity_poly.pdbx_seq_one_letter_code
_entity_poly.pdbx_strand_id
1 'polypeptide(L)'
;MSRTVSHKLYYGIEKQLSVALIVACLSLFSLYVYFVGKSIVNVVVREEIELGIAKINSHLSDLEREYLAAKDGINLNLAYSYGFQAAPKKKFVNRGTSSNGISLISSQ
;
A
#
# COMPACT_ATOMS: atom_id res chain seq x y z
N MET A 1 -36.50 -60.34 24.53
CA MET A 1 -35.53 -59.36 25.08
C MET A 1 -34.89 -58.52 23.97
N SER A 2 -35.69 -57.95 23.05
CA SER A 2 -35.17 -57.21 21.87
C SER A 2 -35.78 -55.81 21.69
N ARG A 3 -36.88 -55.48 22.40
CA ARG A 3 -37.63 -54.22 22.23
C ARG A 3 -37.10 -53.06 23.09
N THR A 4 -36.28 -53.32 24.10
CA THR A 4 -35.79 -52.29 25.05
C THR A 4 -34.50 -51.61 24.60
N VAL A 5 -33.70 -52.25 23.73
CA VAL A 5 -32.45 -51.68 23.21
C VAL A 5 -32.73 -50.54 22.23
N SER A 6 -33.78 -50.67 21.40
CA SER A 6 -34.13 -49.65 20.38
C SER A 6 -34.52 -48.30 20.97
N HIS A 7 -35.26 -48.28 22.08
CA HIS A 7 -35.69 -47.02 22.71
C HIS A 7 -34.52 -46.27 23.38
N LYS A 8 -33.54 -47.00 23.93
CA LYS A 8 -32.31 -46.39 24.47
C LYS A 8 -31.42 -45.82 23.38
N LEU A 9 -31.35 -46.49 22.22
CA LEU A 9 -30.60 -46.02 21.06
C LEU A 9 -31.21 -44.72 20.51
N TYR A 10 -32.54 -44.68 20.35
CA TYR A 10 -33.27 -43.53 19.78
C TYR A 10 -33.16 -42.26 20.63
N TYR A 11 -33.21 -42.40 21.96
CA TYR A 11 -33.06 -41.28 22.89
C TYR A 11 -31.66 -40.62 22.83
N GLY A 12 -30.60 -41.40 22.58
CA GLY A 12 -29.23 -40.89 22.47
C GLY A 12 -29.01 -40.03 21.22
N ILE A 13 -29.57 -40.47 20.09
CA ILE A 13 -29.47 -39.77 18.79
C ILE A 13 -30.31 -38.50 18.73
N GLU A 14 -31.50 -38.46 19.34
CA GLU A 14 -32.33 -37.23 19.43
C GLU A 14 -31.60 -36.10 20.17
N LYS A 15 -30.93 -36.44 21.27
CA LYS A 15 -30.15 -35.46 22.05
C LYS A 15 -28.93 -34.96 21.27
N GLN A 16 -28.23 -35.84 20.56
CA GLN A 16 -27.10 -35.45 19.71
C GLN A 16 -27.52 -34.56 18.54
N LEU A 17 -28.65 -34.87 17.89
CA LEU A 17 -29.18 -34.06 16.79
C LEU A 17 -29.55 -32.64 17.25
N SER A 18 -30.18 -32.53 18.42
CA SER A 18 -30.55 -31.24 19.00
C SER A 18 -29.32 -30.39 19.35
N VAL A 19 -28.29 -30.99 19.93
CA VAL A 19 -27.03 -30.29 20.24
C VAL A 19 -26.30 -29.90 18.95
N ALA A 20 -26.25 -30.79 17.95
CA ALA A 20 -25.65 -30.50 16.66
C ALA A 20 -26.35 -29.31 15.97
N LEU A 21 -27.68 -29.23 16.03
CA LEU A 21 -28.45 -28.12 15.48
C LEU A 21 -28.11 -26.80 16.20
N ILE A 22 -28.01 -26.81 17.54
CA ILE A 22 -27.65 -25.63 18.33
C ILE A 22 -26.23 -25.16 17.98
N VAL A 23 -25.27 -26.08 17.91
CA VAL A 23 -23.89 -25.76 17.52
C VAL A 23 -23.84 -25.22 16.09
N ALA A 24 -24.59 -25.81 15.17
CA ALA A 24 -24.69 -25.33 13.79
C ALA A 24 -25.25 -23.90 13.74
N CYS A 25 -26.36 -23.62 14.44
CA CYS A 25 -26.92 -22.27 14.54
C CYS A 25 -25.94 -21.25 15.12
N LEU A 26 -25.23 -21.60 16.20
CA LEU A 26 -24.22 -20.72 16.82
C LEU A 26 -23.03 -20.47 15.89
N SER A 27 -22.60 -21.49 15.15
CA SER A 27 -21.52 -21.37 14.18
C SER A 27 -21.91 -20.45 13.02
N LEU A 28 -23.11 -20.62 12.46
CA LEU A 28 -23.69 -19.76 11.43
C LEU A 28 -23.83 -18.31 11.90
N PHE A 29 -24.31 -18.11 13.13
CA PHE A 29 -24.42 -16.77 13.72
C PHE A 29 -23.05 -16.10 13.86
N SER A 30 -22.06 -16.83 14.37
CA SER A 30 -20.69 -16.31 14.53
C SER A 30 -20.06 -15.99 13.18
N LEU A 31 -20.26 -16.86 12.19
CA LEU A 31 -19.76 -16.66 10.83
C LEU A 31 -20.41 -15.43 10.18
N TYR A 32 -21.71 -15.24 10.37
CA TYR A 32 -22.44 -14.07 9.89
C TYR A 32 -21.86 -12.78 10.45
N VAL A 33 -21.70 -12.68 11.78
CA VAL A 33 -21.12 -11.50 12.42
C VAL A 33 -19.68 -11.25 11.94
N TYR A 34 -18.86 -12.30 11.84
CA TYR A 34 -17.49 -12.20 11.34
C TYR A 34 -17.43 -11.73 9.89
N PHE A 35 -18.27 -12.28 9.02
CA PHE A 35 -18.30 -11.95 7.58
C PHE A 35 -18.81 -10.53 7.34
N VAL A 36 -19.86 -10.12 8.06
CA VAL A 36 -20.38 -8.75 8.01
C VAL A 36 -19.34 -7.76 8.53
N GLY A 37 -18.72 -8.02 9.69
CA GLY A 37 -17.66 -7.17 10.24
C GLY A 37 -16.45 -7.06 9.31
N LYS A 38 -15.98 -8.19 8.76
CA LYS A 38 -14.91 -8.21 7.75
C LYS A 38 -15.29 -7.47 6.48
N SER A 39 -16.53 -7.58 6.01
CA SER A 39 -17.02 -6.88 4.82
C SER A 39 -16.99 -5.36 5.04
N ILE A 40 -17.46 -4.89 6.20
CA ILE A 40 -17.43 -3.47 6.57
C ILE A 40 -15.98 -2.97 6.65
N VAL A 41 -15.09 -3.67 7.36
CA VAL A 41 -13.67 -3.28 7.48
C VAL A 41 -12.98 -3.29 6.12
N ASN A 42 -13.25 -4.27 5.27
CA ASN A 42 -12.65 -4.36 3.94
C ASN A 42 -13.10 -3.21 3.01
N VAL A 43 -14.34 -2.72 3.16
CA VAL A 43 -14.82 -1.55 2.42
C VAL A 43 -14.21 -0.26 2.96
N VAL A 44 -14.19 -0.07 4.29
CA VAL A 44 -13.61 1.12 4.93
C VAL A 44 -12.11 1.25 4.66
N VAL A 45 -11.36 0.15 4.73
CA VAL A 45 -9.91 0.16 4.45
C VAL A 45 -9.62 0.54 2.99
N ARG A 46 -10.47 0.14 2.04
CA ARG A 46 -10.33 0.57 0.65
C ARG A 46 -10.52 2.07 0.49
N GLU A 47 -11.51 2.64 1.18
CA GLU A 47 -11.80 4.07 1.15
C GLU A 47 -10.63 4.89 1.72
N GLU A 48 -10.05 4.47 2.86
CA GLU A 48 -8.87 5.13 3.44
C GLU A 48 -7.63 5.06 2.53
N ILE A 49 -7.44 3.93 1.84
CA ILE A 49 -6.34 3.77 0.88
C ILE A 49 -6.54 4.68 -0.34
N GLU A 50 -7.75 4.77 -0.89
CA GLU A 50 -8.07 5.65 -2.02
C GLU A 50 -7.85 7.14 -1.67
N LEU A 51 -8.28 7.56 -0.49
CA LEU A 51 -8.03 8.92 0.02
C LEU A 51 -6.53 9.19 0.23
N GLY A 52 -5.79 8.20 0.72
CA GLY A 52 -4.34 8.28 0.88
C GLY A 52 -3.61 8.43 -0.45
N ILE A 53 -4.00 7.67 -1.47
CA ILE A 53 -3.44 7.74 -2.83
C ILE A 53 -3.71 9.12 -3.45
N ALA A 54 -4.93 9.64 -3.32
CA ALA A 54 -5.28 10.97 -3.85
C ALA A 54 -4.42 12.08 -3.22
N LYS A 55 -4.19 12.03 -1.91
CA LYS A 55 -3.36 13.00 -1.18
C LYS A 55 -1.87 12.94 -1.57
N ILE A 56 -1.33 11.73 -1.75
CA ILE A 56 0.06 11.56 -2.16
C ILE A 56 0.25 12.06 -3.60
N ASN A 57 -0.70 11.77 -4.50
CA ASN A 57 -0.65 12.23 -5.88
C ASN A 57 -0.75 13.77 -6.00
N SER A 58 -1.58 14.43 -5.18
CA SER A 58 -1.64 15.89 -5.20
C SER A 58 -0.31 16.51 -4.74
N HIS A 59 0.27 15.99 -3.66
CA HIS A 59 1.56 16.45 -3.16
C HIS A 59 2.71 16.18 -4.16
N LEU A 60 2.69 15.05 -4.85
CA LEU A 60 3.64 14.74 -5.91
C LEU A 60 3.49 15.69 -7.10
N SER A 61 2.25 15.99 -7.51
CA SER A 61 1.97 16.92 -8.61
C SER A 61 2.44 18.34 -8.28
N ASP A 62 2.24 18.81 -7.05
CA ASP A 62 2.75 20.12 -6.61
C ASP A 62 4.28 20.16 -6.66
N LEU A 63 4.95 19.11 -6.16
CA LEU A 63 6.40 19.01 -6.19
C LEU A 63 6.96 18.93 -7.62
N GLU A 64 6.31 18.19 -8.51
CA GLU A 64 6.68 18.14 -9.93
C GLU A 64 6.56 19.50 -10.60
N ARG A 65 5.50 20.27 -10.27
CA ARG A 65 5.33 21.63 -10.78
C ARG A 65 6.43 22.56 -10.28
N GLU A 66 6.79 22.47 -9.00
CA GLU A 66 7.88 23.25 -8.42
C GLU A 66 9.23 22.90 -9.07
N TYR A 67 9.52 21.61 -9.24
CA TYR A 67 10.73 21.15 -9.91
C TYR A 67 10.80 21.61 -11.36
N LEU A 68 9.70 21.52 -12.11
CA LEU A 68 9.65 21.97 -13.49
C LEU A 68 9.83 23.49 -13.59
N ALA A 69 9.19 24.27 -12.71
CA ALA A 69 9.38 25.71 -12.65
C ALA A 69 10.83 26.10 -12.33
N ALA A 70 11.47 25.42 -11.37
CA ALA A 70 12.87 25.64 -11.04
C ALA A 70 13.80 25.26 -12.19
N LYS A 71 13.54 24.13 -12.87
CA LYS A 71 14.28 23.67 -14.04
C LYS A 71 14.16 24.64 -15.22
N ASP A 72 12.98 25.15 -15.49
CA ASP A 72 12.74 26.10 -16.58
C ASP A 72 13.41 27.45 -16.31
N GLY A 73 13.61 27.81 -15.04
CA GLY A 73 14.45 28.94 -14.63
C GLY A 73 15.92 28.78 -14.99
N ILE A 74 16.43 27.54 -15.09
CA ILE A 74 17.81 27.25 -15.51
C ILE A 74 17.90 27.36 -17.03
N ASN A 75 17.95 28.58 -17.54
CA ASN A 75 18.11 28.87 -18.95
C ASN A 75 19.47 29.51 -19.27
N LEU A 76 19.80 29.51 -20.55
CA LEU A 76 21.07 30.00 -21.07
C LEU A 76 21.25 31.52 -20.86
N ASN A 77 20.14 32.27 -20.81
CA ASN A 77 20.12 33.70 -20.49
C ASN A 77 20.45 33.96 -19.00
N LEU A 78 19.93 33.14 -18.07
CA LEU A 78 20.30 33.16 -16.66
C LEU A 78 21.79 32.82 -16.46
N ALA A 79 22.33 31.88 -17.23
CA ALA A 79 23.76 31.60 -17.20
C ALA A 79 24.59 32.82 -17.65
N TYR A 80 24.18 33.49 -18.73
CA TYR A 80 24.86 34.71 -19.16
C TYR A 80 24.73 35.86 -18.16
N SER A 81 23.57 36.01 -17.49
CA SER A 81 23.38 37.07 -16.48
C SER A 81 24.22 36.85 -15.21
N TYR A 82 24.54 35.60 -14.86
CA TYR A 82 25.51 35.27 -13.81
C TYR A 82 26.98 35.37 -14.27
N GLY A 83 27.25 35.81 -15.50
CA GLY A 83 28.60 36.00 -16.03
C GLY A 83 29.26 34.74 -16.58
N PHE A 84 28.53 33.63 -16.73
CA PHE A 84 29.04 32.45 -17.43
C PHE A 84 29.19 32.76 -18.92
N GLN A 85 30.25 32.28 -19.55
CA GLN A 85 30.50 32.44 -20.99
C GLN A 85 30.40 31.10 -21.70
N ALA A 86 30.00 31.11 -22.97
CA ALA A 86 29.85 29.89 -23.77
C ALA A 86 31.21 29.18 -23.89
N ALA A 87 31.28 27.92 -23.43
CA ALA A 87 32.51 27.15 -23.48
C ALA A 87 32.90 26.83 -24.95
N PRO A 88 34.15 27.11 -25.37
CA PRO A 88 34.60 26.90 -26.76
C PRO A 88 34.73 25.41 -27.16
N LYS A 89 34.82 24.50 -26.19
CA LYS A 89 34.75 23.04 -26.38
C LYS A 89 33.83 22.41 -25.34
N LYS A 90 32.75 21.76 -25.79
CA LYS A 90 31.83 21.02 -24.92
C LYS A 90 32.52 19.73 -24.44
N LYS A 91 32.86 19.66 -23.15
CA LYS A 91 33.36 18.43 -22.50
C LYS A 91 32.20 17.76 -21.78
N PHE A 92 31.71 16.65 -22.33
CA PHE A 92 30.68 15.84 -21.69
C PHE A 92 31.34 14.89 -20.69
N VAL A 93 30.90 14.94 -19.44
CA VAL A 93 31.30 13.99 -18.39
C VAL A 93 30.21 12.94 -18.24
N ASN A 94 30.54 11.69 -18.53
CA ASN A 94 29.66 10.54 -18.34
C ASN A 94 29.96 9.90 -16.98
N ARG A 95 28.92 9.61 -16.20
CA ARG A 95 29.00 9.00 -14.86
C ARG A 95 29.60 7.57 -14.89
N GLY A 96 29.61 6.91 -16.05
CA GLY A 96 30.19 5.58 -16.24
C GLY A 96 31.71 5.55 -16.47
N THR A 97 32.33 6.71 -16.72
CA THR A 97 33.79 6.80 -16.86
C THR A 97 34.34 7.46 -15.61
N SER A 98 34.90 6.66 -14.70
CA SER A 98 35.70 7.16 -13.58
C SER A 98 36.91 7.89 -14.16
N SER A 99 36.75 9.18 -14.45
CA SER A 99 37.89 10.07 -14.64
C SER A 99 38.22 10.63 -13.28
N ASN A 100 39.44 10.37 -12.81
CA ASN A 100 40.03 10.92 -11.59
C ASN A 100 39.96 12.47 -11.61
N GLY A 101 38.84 13.03 -11.20
CA GLY A 101 38.51 14.44 -11.37
C GLY A 101 37.62 14.93 -10.25
N ILE A 102 38.27 15.58 -9.28
CA ILE A 102 37.74 16.45 -8.23
C ILE A 102 36.76 15.76 -7.27
N SER A 103 37.31 14.96 -6.34
CA SER A 103 36.66 14.78 -5.04
C SER A 103 36.84 16.07 -4.22
N LEU A 104 35.83 16.41 -3.42
CA LEU A 104 36.00 17.38 -2.34
C LEU A 104 37.06 16.80 -1.41
N ILE A 105 38.25 17.38 -1.42
CA ILE A 105 39.25 17.13 -0.38
C ILE A 105 38.58 17.55 0.92
N SER A 106 38.17 16.60 1.74
CA SER A 106 37.81 16.88 3.12
C SER A 106 39.07 17.39 3.81
N SER A 107 39.10 18.70 4.06
CA SER A 107 40.13 19.33 4.88
C SER A 107 39.86 19.00 6.34
N GLN A 108 40.80 18.23 6.90
CA GLN A 108 41.04 17.91 8.32
C GLN A 108 40.15 16.83 8.96
#